data_AF-A0A2G9N980-F1
#
_entry.id   AF-A0A2G9N980-F1
#
_cell.length_a   1.000
_cell.length_b   1.000
_cell.length_c   1.000
_cell.angle_alpha   90.00
_cell.angle_beta   90.00
_cell.angle_gamma   90.00
#
_symmetry.space_group_name_H-M   'P 1'
#
loop_
_entity.id
_entity.type
_entity.pdbx_description
1 polymer ?
#
loop_
_entity_poly.entity_id
_entity_poly.type
_entity_poly.pdbx_seq_one_letter_code
_entity_poly.pdbx_strand_id
1 'polypeptide(L)'
;MDYFAHIAWSYILFNKTKKPFYAILFGILPDSLSWLFFTIYLFFNGESFQQAAGAIPDWVFALYNITHSLFTFLFVLGIVYLILRKIPIYIWAWPIHILIDIPSHSREFLPTPFLWPISTWIFPGISWGTPWFMFTNWMSIAFFLTLIIILRKKKTMSIL
;
A
#
# COMPACT_ATOMS: atom_id res chain seq x y z
N MET A 1 -6.99 -3.08 2.46
CA MET A 1 -6.21 -3.04 3.71
C MET A 1 -6.62 -1.85 4.57
N ASP A 2 -6.20 -1.78 5.83
CA ASP A 2 -6.19 -0.50 6.54
C ASP A 2 -5.09 0.40 5.97
N TYR A 3 -5.46 1.59 5.48
CA TYR A 3 -4.57 2.55 4.82
C TYR A 3 -3.36 2.91 5.70
N PHE A 4 -3.53 2.98 7.02
CA PHE A 4 -2.45 3.30 7.95
C PHE A 4 -1.45 2.15 8.16
N ALA A 5 -1.89 0.91 8.03
CA ALA A 5 -0.98 -0.23 8.05
C ALA A 5 0.03 -0.16 6.90
N HIS A 6 -0.34 0.37 5.71
CA HIS A 6 0.60 0.51 4.58
C HIS A 6 1.64 1.59 4.86
N ILE A 7 1.23 2.69 5.51
CA ILE A 7 2.14 3.73 6.01
C ILE A 7 3.17 3.09 6.96
N ALA A 8 2.68 2.33 7.94
CA ALA A 8 3.52 1.73 8.96
C ALA A 8 4.51 0.72 8.37
N TRP A 9 4.04 -0.23 7.55
CA TRP A 9 4.89 -1.23 6.91
C TRP A 9 5.92 -0.62 5.96
N SER A 10 5.52 0.40 5.19
CA SER A 10 6.44 1.15 4.33
C SER A 10 7.53 1.84 5.14
N TYR A 11 7.17 2.48 6.26
CA TYR A 11 8.18 3.04 7.14
C TYR A 11 9.07 1.94 7.73
N ILE A 12 8.50 0.87 8.33
CA ILE A 12 9.26 -0.22 8.97
C ILE A 12 10.33 -0.77 8.02
N LEU A 13 9.97 -1.09 6.78
CA LEU A 13 10.87 -1.70 5.80
C LEU A 13 11.92 -0.72 5.27
N PHE A 14 11.56 0.57 5.09
CA PHE A 14 12.43 1.56 4.45
C PHE A 14 13.01 2.60 5.42
N ASN A 15 12.88 2.40 6.74
CA ASN A 15 13.30 3.36 7.78
C ASN A 15 14.81 3.70 7.77
N LYS A 16 15.63 2.84 7.16
CA LYS A 16 17.09 3.02 7.04
C LYS A 16 17.51 3.74 5.75
N THR A 17 16.58 3.97 4.83
CA THR A 17 16.88 4.72 3.60
C THR A 17 17.10 6.20 3.92
N LYS A 18 17.78 6.92 3.04
CA LYS A 18 17.99 8.38 3.20
C LYS A 18 16.69 9.18 3.16
N LYS A 19 15.62 8.61 2.59
CA LYS A 19 14.36 9.32 2.34
C LYS A 19 13.15 8.42 2.62
N PRO A 20 12.93 8.01 3.88
CA PRO A 20 11.87 7.07 4.25
C PRO A 20 10.46 7.62 3.98
N PHE A 21 10.29 8.95 4.01
CA PHE A 21 9.02 9.59 3.69
C PHE A 21 8.55 9.30 2.26
N TYR A 22 9.44 9.27 1.25
CA TYR A 22 9.02 8.89 -0.09
C TYR A 22 8.63 7.42 -0.18
N ALA A 23 9.23 6.54 0.62
CA ALA A 23 8.80 5.15 0.66
C ALA A 23 7.38 5.03 1.22
N ILE A 24 7.03 5.83 2.24
CA ILE A 24 5.63 5.92 2.72
C ILE A 24 4.70 6.38 1.58
N LEU A 25 5.06 7.45 0.87
CA LEU A 25 4.24 7.96 -0.24
C LEU A 25 4.04 6.92 -1.35
N PHE A 26 5.10 6.22 -1.76
CA PHE A 26 5.01 5.15 -2.76
C PHE A 26 4.26 3.92 -2.24
N GLY A 27 4.35 3.65 -0.94
CA GLY A 27 3.62 2.59 -0.28
C GLY A 27 2.12 2.80 -0.34
N ILE A 28 1.63 3.98 0.02
CA ILE A 28 0.18 4.28 0.00
C ILE A 28 -0.35 4.75 -1.36
N LEU A 29 0.53 4.89 -2.35
CA LEU A 29 0.15 5.38 -3.68
C LEU A 29 -1.00 4.57 -4.32
N PRO A 30 -1.02 3.22 -4.24
CA PRO A 30 -2.05 2.45 -4.94
C PRO A 30 -3.47 2.72 -4.45
N ASP A 31 -3.64 2.76 -3.12
CA ASP A 31 -4.91 3.11 -2.48
C ASP A 31 -5.26 4.59 -2.68
N SER A 32 -4.26 5.47 -2.67
CA SER A 32 -4.50 6.91 -2.77
C SER A 32 -5.09 7.29 -4.12
N LEU A 33 -4.57 6.71 -5.19
CA LEU A 33 -5.02 6.98 -6.56
C LEU A 33 -6.41 6.43 -6.86
N SER A 34 -6.95 5.53 -6.02
CA SER A 34 -8.31 4.98 -6.18
C SER A 34 -9.24 5.46 -5.06
N TRP A 35 -9.08 4.93 -3.86
CA TRP A 35 -9.97 5.13 -2.71
C TRP A 35 -9.87 6.53 -2.09
N LEU A 36 -8.68 7.11 -1.97
CA LEU A 36 -8.56 8.49 -1.45
C LEU A 36 -9.13 9.49 -2.44
N PHE A 37 -8.86 9.33 -3.74
CA PHE A 37 -9.45 10.16 -4.79
C PHE A 37 -10.97 10.03 -4.81
N PHE A 38 -11.51 8.82 -4.64
CA PHE A 38 -12.94 8.62 -4.48
C PHE A 38 -13.50 9.32 -3.24
N THR A 39 -12.80 9.25 -2.10
CA THR A 39 -13.21 9.95 -0.87
C THR A 39 -13.24 11.47 -1.06
N ILE A 40 -12.25 12.04 -1.76
CA ILE A 40 -12.22 13.47 -2.11
C ILE A 40 -13.36 13.81 -3.07
N TYR A 41 -13.64 12.97 -4.08
CA TYR A 41 -14.77 13.13 -4.97
C TYR A 41 -16.10 13.17 -4.20
N LEU A 42 -16.34 12.24 -3.28
CA LEU A 42 -17.55 12.22 -2.45
C LEU A 42 -17.68 13.49 -1.60
N PHE A 43 -16.58 13.95 -1.00
CA PHE A 43 -16.55 15.17 -0.20
C PHE A 43 -17.04 16.39 -1.01
N PHE A 44 -16.56 16.56 -2.25
CA PHE A 44 -16.98 17.67 -3.11
C PHE A 44 -18.42 17.54 -3.62
N ASN A 45 -18.97 16.33 -3.68
CA ASN A 45 -20.37 16.08 -4.02
C ASN A 45 -21.31 16.09 -2.81
N GLY A 46 -20.78 16.28 -1.59
CA GLY A 46 -21.58 16.25 -0.36
C GLY A 46 -22.15 14.87 -0.03
N GLU A 47 -21.53 13.81 -0.55
CA GLU A 47 -21.95 12.42 -0.35
C GLU A 47 -21.07 11.72 0.69
N SER A 48 -21.66 10.76 1.38
CA SER A 48 -20.97 9.84 2.27
C SER A 48 -20.66 8.52 1.56
N PHE A 49 -19.65 7.81 2.05
CA PHE A 49 -19.33 6.48 1.53
C PHE A 49 -20.53 5.51 1.63
N GLN A 50 -21.37 5.64 2.66
CA GLN A 50 -22.56 4.81 2.84
C GLN A 50 -23.61 5.05 1.75
N GLN A 51 -23.77 6.30 1.30
CA GLN A 51 -24.67 6.64 0.18
C GLN A 51 -24.13 6.08 -1.14
N ALA A 52 -22.81 6.11 -1.34
CA ALA A 52 -22.20 5.69 -2.59
C ALA A 52 -21.84 4.19 -2.65
N ALA A 53 -21.93 3.45 -1.54
CA ALA A 53 -21.49 2.05 -1.44
C ALA A 53 -22.16 1.11 -2.47
N GLY A 54 -23.39 1.41 -2.90
CA GLY A 54 -24.13 0.63 -3.90
C GLY A 54 -23.90 1.05 -5.36
N ALA A 55 -23.18 2.15 -5.59
CA ALA A 55 -23.00 2.74 -6.91
C ALA A 55 -21.60 3.38 -7.05
N ILE A 56 -20.56 2.64 -6.62
CA ILE A 56 -19.17 3.09 -6.78
C ILE A 56 -18.86 3.20 -8.28
N PRO A 57 -18.39 4.36 -8.77
CA PRO A 57 -18.10 4.53 -10.19
C PRO A 57 -17.02 3.60 -10.72
N ASP A 58 -17.17 3.15 -11.98
CA ASP A 58 -16.22 2.23 -12.63
C ASP A 58 -14.78 2.75 -12.69
N TRP A 59 -14.60 4.08 -12.76
CA TRP A 59 -13.28 4.69 -12.79
C TRP A 59 -12.48 4.40 -11.50
N VAL A 60 -13.14 4.21 -10.36
CA VAL A 60 -12.48 3.87 -9.08
C VAL A 60 -11.84 2.49 -9.20
N PHE A 61 -12.59 1.51 -9.72
CA PHE A 61 -12.10 0.16 -9.94
C PHE A 61 -11.08 0.09 -11.09
N ALA A 62 -11.21 0.92 -12.12
CA ALA A 62 -10.21 1.03 -13.17
C ALA A 62 -8.87 1.51 -12.60
N LEU A 63 -8.88 2.55 -11.76
CA LEU A 63 -7.68 3.03 -11.07
C LEU A 63 -7.14 1.96 -10.12
N TYR A 64 -8.00 1.28 -9.36
CA TYR A 64 -7.58 0.17 -8.48
C TYR A 64 -6.86 -0.94 -9.26
N ASN A 65 -7.40 -1.36 -10.41
CA ASN A 65 -6.79 -2.37 -11.29
C ASN A 65 -5.42 -1.92 -11.80
N ILE A 66 -5.32 -0.67 -12.26
CA ILE A 66 -4.07 -0.11 -12.76
C ILE A 66 -3.03 -0.06 -11.63
N THR A 67 -3.41 0.42 -10.45
CA THR A 67 -2.46 0.71 -9.38
C THR A 67 -2.04 -0.53 -8.59
N HIS A 68 -2.87 -1.57 -8.55
CA HIS A 68 -2.56 -2.82 -7.84
C HIS A 68 -2.00 -3.91 -8.76
N SER A 69 -1.52 -3.54 -9.95
CA SER A 69 -0.89 -4.45 -10.91
C SER A 69 0.64 -4.42 -10.83
N LEU A 70 1.26 -5.60 -10.76
CA LEU A 70 2.72 -5.73 -10.87
C LEU A 70 3.23 -5.39 -12.28
N PHE A 71 2.43 -5.62 -13.32
CA PHE A 71 2.79 -5.22 -14.68
C PHE A 71 2.81 -3.70 -14.85
N THR A 72 1.81 -3.00 -14.29
CA THR A 72 1.81 -1.53 -14.25
C THR A 72 3.02 -1.03 -13.47
N PHE A 73 3.32 -1.61 -12.30
CA PHE A 73 4.50 -1.25 -11.54
C PHE A 73 5.78 -1.42 -12.36
N LEU A 74 5.97 -2.56 -13.03
CA LEU A 74 7.17 -2.81 -13.86
C LEU A 74 7.28 -1.82 -15.02
N PHE A 75 6.16 -1.47 -15.65
CA PHE A 75 6.12 -0.45 -16.70
C PHE A 75 6.57 0.93 -16.16
N VAL A 76 6.00 1.37 -15.02
CA VAL A 76 6.39 2.63 -14.38
C VAL A 76 7.85 2.60 -13.92
N LEU A 77 8.31 1.48 -13.36
CA LEU A 77 9.70 1.27 -12.97
C LEU A 77 10.66 1.45 -14.16
N GLY A 78 10.28 0.90 -15.33
CA GLY A 78 11.00 1.08 -16.59
C GLY A 78 11.09 2.55 -17.00
N ILE A 79 9.97 3.29 -16.97
CA ILE A 79 9.96 4.74 -17.25
C ILE A 79 10.87 5.50 -16.28
N VAL A 80 10.75 5.22 -14.98
CA VAL A 80 11.59 5.85 -13.94
C VAL A 80 13.07 5.58 -14.20
N TYR A 81 13.43 4.35 -14.57
CA TYR A 81 14.81 4.01 -14.92
C TYR A 81 15.29 4.74 -16.18
N LEU A 82 14.46 4.85 -17.22
CA LEU A 82 14.84 5.55 -18.46
C LEU A 82 15.08 7.05 -18.23
N ILE A 83 14.28 7.69 -17.37
CA ILE A 83 14.39 9.11 -17.05
C ILE A 83 15.55 9.38 -16.07
N LEU A 84 15.60 8.65 -14.95
CA LEU A 84 16.56 8.91 -13.88
C LEU A 84 17.90 8.19 -14.05
N ARG A 85 17.97 7.20 -14.95
CA ARG A 85 19.10 6.27 -15.13
C ARG A 85 19.49 5.53 -13.85
N LYS A 86 18.55 5.46 -12.89
CA LYS A 86 18.69 4.78 -11.60
C LYS A 86 17.29 4.43 -11.08
N ILE A 87 17.21 3.38 -10.27
CA ILE A 87 15.99 3.00 -9.57
C ILE A 87 16.13 3.47 -8.12
N PRO A 88 15.38 4.51 -7.68
CA PRO A 88 15.42 4.94 -6.29
C PRO A 88 14.83 3.85 -5.37
N ILE A 89 15.52 3.54 -4.27
CA ILE A 89 15.11 2.45 -3.37
C ILE A 89 13.68 2.60 -2.81
N TYR A 90 13.18 3.83 -2.66
CA TYR A 90 11.84 4.08 -2.10
C TYR A 90 10.70 3.65 -3.03
N ILE A 91 10.93 3.50 -4.34
CA ILE A 91 9.88 3.07 -5.29
C ILE A 91 9.42 1.63 -5.02
N TRP A 92 10.27 0.83 -4.38
CA TRP A 92 9.98 -0.56 -4.02
C TRP A 92 8.91 -0.67 -2.94
N ALA A 93 8.50 0.42 -2.29
CA ALA A 93 7.34 0.39 -1.39
C ALA A 93 6.03 0.09 -2.12
N TRP A 94 5.91 0.45 -3.41
CA TRP A 94 4.72 0.14 -4.21
C TRP A 94 4.53 -1.37 -4.42
N PRO A 95 5.47 -2.16 -4.97
CA PRO A 95 5.26 -3.60 -5.12
C PRO A 95 5.14 -4.30 -3.77
N ILE A 96 5.75 -3.76 -2.69
CA ILE A 96 5.52 -4.27 -1.33
C ILE A 96 4.06 -4.09 -0.90
N HIS A 97 3.43 -2.95 -1.19
CA HIS A 97 1.99 -2.75 -0.99
C HIS A 97 1.20 -3.88 -1.66
N ILE A 98 1.44 -4.10 -2.96
CA ILE A 98 0.75 -5.14 -3.74
C ILE A 98 1.00 -6.53 -3.13
N LEU A 99 2.23 -6.84 -2.73
CA LEU A 99 2.59 -8.13 -2.15
C LEU A 99 1.94 -8.37 -0.78
N ILE A 100 1.71 -7.31 0.01
CA ILE A 100 0.93 -7.41 1.25
C ILE A 100 -0.54 -7.67 0.94
N ASP A 101 -1.07 -7.02 -0.10
CA ASP A 101 -2.47 -7.12 -0.48
C ASP A 101 -2.87 -8.48 -1.08
N ILE A 102 -1.97 -9.16 -1.81
CA ILE A 102 -2.25 -10.47 -2.42
C ILE A 102 -2.82 -11.48 -1.39
N PRO A 103 -2.16 -11.77 -0.25
CA PRO A 103 -2.70 -12.69 0.75
C PRO A 103 -3.73 -12.07 1.69
N SER A 104 -3.93 -10.76 1.67
CA SER A 104 -4.76 -10.03 2.65
C SER A 104 -6.04 -9.44 2.07
N HIS A 105 -6.37 -9.76 0.82
CA HIS A 105 -7.66 -9.47 0.23
C HIS A 105 -8.39 -10.75 -0.15
N SER A 106 -9.66 -10.85 0.25
CA SER A 106 -10.50 -11.97 -0.18
C SER A 106 -11.00 -11.74 -1.61
N ARG A 107 -11.49 -12.81 -2.24
CA ARG A 107 -12.12 -12.70 -3.58
C ARG A 107 -13.39 -11.86 -3.58
N GLU A 108 -14.04 -11.77 -2.43
CA GLU A 108 -15.34 -11.11 -2.27
C GLU A 108 -15.20 -9.61 -2.01
N PHE A 109 -14.06 -9.16 -1.47
CA PHE A 109 -13.88 -7.77 -1.06
C PHE A 109 -12.52 -7.23 -1.50
N LEU A 110 -12.56 -6.39 -2.54
CA LEU A 110 -11.39 -5.71 -3.12
C LEU A 110 -10.25 -6.67 -3.51
N PRO A 111 -10.52 -7.71 -4.32
CA PRO A 111 -9.48 -8.66 -4.72
C PRO A 111 -8.31 -7.98 -5.43
N THR A 112 -7.08 -8.30 -5.03
CA THR A 112 -5.86 -7.67 -5.59
C THR A 112 -5.58 -8.16 -7.02
N PRO A 113 -5.69 -7.31 -8.05
CA PRO A 113 -5.54 -7.66 -9.46
C PRO A 113 -4.07 -7.61 -9.90
N PHE A 114 -3.19 -8.30 -9.17
CA PHE A 114 -1.73 -8.19 -9.33
C PHE A 114 -1.20 -8.62 -10.71
N LEU A 115 -1.98 -9.40 -11.47
CA LEU A 115 -1.66 -9.85 -12.83
C LEU A 115 -2.35 -9.06 -13.95
N TRP A 116 -3.16 -8.05 -13.61
CA TRP A 116 -3.80 -7.20 -14.63
C TRP A 116 -2.74 -6.49 -15.49
N PRO A 117 -2.94 -6.29 -16.80
CA PRO A 117 -4.10 -6.67 -17.60
C PRO A 117 -4.02 -8.08 -18.20
N ILE A 118 -2.97 -8.85 -17.88
CA ILE A 118 -2.67 -10.11 -18.56
C ILE A 118 -3.55 -11.26 -18.06
N SER A 119 -3.92 -11.24 -16.77
CA SER A 119 -4.78 -12.26 -16.17
C SER A 119 -5.71 -11.65 -15.13
N THR A 120 -6.90 -12.24 -15.02
CA THR A 120 -7.91 -11.94 -13.99
C THR A 120 -7.83 -12.90 -12.80
N TRP A 121 -6.81 -13.76 -12.74
CA TRP A 121 -6.64 -14.68 -11.62
C TRP A 121 -6.33 -13.90 -10.33
N ILE A 122 -7.03 -14.25 -9.26
CA ILE A 122 -6.97 -13.60 -7.96
C ILE A 122 -6.69 -14.65 -6.88
N PHE A 123 -5.77 -14.29 -5.98
CA PHE A 123 -5.44 -15.09 -4.80
C PHE A 123 -6.58 -15.07 -3.76
N PRO A 124 -7.01 -16.21 -3.20
CA PRO A 124 -8.02 -16.26 -2.15
C PRO A 124 -7.43 -15.91 -0.79
N GLY A 125 -7.17 -14.62 -0.55
CA GLY A 125 -6.59 -14.12 0.70
C GLY A 125 -7.59 -13.99 1.86
N ILE A 126 -7.07 -13.54 3.00
CA ILE A 126 -7.84 -13.31 4.24
C ILE A 126 -8.29 -11.86 4.26
N SER A 127 -9.60 -11.61 4.41
CA SER A 127 -10.13 -10.25 4.50
C SER A 127 -9.55 -9.47 5.68
N TRP A 128 -9.18 -8.21 5.46
CA TRP A 128 -8.85 -7.23 6.51
C TRP A 128 -9.99 -7.01 7.52
N GLY A 129 -11.22 -7.41 7.23
CA GLY A 129 -12.31 -7.41 8.21
C GLY A 129 -12.17 -8.49 9.30
N THR A 130 -11.23 -9.43 9.13
CA THR A 130 -11.02 -10.56 10.04
C THR A 130 -10.35 -10.09 11.34
N PRO A 131 -11.00 -10.19 12.52
CA PRO A 131 -10.50 -9.54 13.74
C PRO A 131 -9.13 -10.05 14.21
N TRP A 132 -8.89 -11.36 14.18
CA TRP A 132 -7.61 -11.92 14.61
C TRP A 132 -6.47 -11.46 13.68
N PHE A 133 -6.73 -11.38 12.37
CA PHE A 133 -5.74 -10.95 11.38
C PHE A 133 -5.35 -9.49 11.61
N MET A 134 -6.36 -8.62 11.82
CA MET A 134 -6.13 -7.22 12.18
C MET A 134 -5.34 -7.05 13.46
N PHE A 135 -5.71 -7.79 14.50
CA PHE A 135 -5.01 -7.76 15.78
C PHE A 135 -3.55 -8.17 15.61
N THR A 136 -3.28 -9.29 14.94
CA THR A 136 -1.92 -9.76 14.67
C THR A 136 -1.11 -8.75 13.84
N ASN A 137 -1.71 -8.13 12.82
CA ASN A 137 -1.05 -7.10 12.01
C ASN A 137 -0.61 -5.91 12.88
N TRP A 138 -1.51 -5.36 13.70
CA TRP A 138 -1.19 -4.20 14.53
C TRP A 138 -0.19 -4.52 15.64
N MET A 139 -0.28 -5.71 16.25
CA MET A 139 0.74 -6.16 17.22
C MET A 139 2.12 -6.29 16.56
N SER A 140 2.18 -6.79 15.34
CA SER A 140 3.43 -6.90 14.57
C SER A 140 4.01 -5.52 14.25
N ILE A 141 3.17 -4.58 13.80
CA ILE A 141 3.57 -3.18 13.55
C ILE A 141 4.13 -2.54 14.83
N ALA A 142 3.40 -2.64 15.94
CA ALA A 142 3.82 -2.08 17.23
C ALA A 142 5.15 -2.67 17.71
N PHE A 143 5.32 -3.98 17.57
CA PHE A 143 6.57 -4.68 17.90
C PHE A 143 7.75 -4.16 17.07
N PHE A 144 7.62 -4.12 15.74
CA PHE A 144 8.72 -3.69 14.86
C PHE A 144 9.07 -2.21 15.02
N LEU A 145 8.08 -1.33 15.21
CA LEU A 145 8.33 0.09 15.49
C LEU A 145 9.08 0.27 16.81
N THR A 146 8.66 -0.46 17.87
CA THR A 146 9.34 -0.45 19.17
C THR A 146 10.79 -0.92 19.03
N LEU A 147 11.02 -2.02 18.30
CA LEU A 147 12.35 -2.54 18.03
C LEU A 147 13.23 -1.51 17.30
N ILE A 148 12.70 -0.83 16.28
CA ILE A 148 13.42 0.24 15.56
C ILE A 148 13.84 1.36 16.52
N ILE A 149 12.94 1.79 17.41
CA ILE A 149 13.24 2.85 18.39
C ILE A 149 14.36 2.41 19.34
N ILE A 150 14.29 1.19 19.88
CA ILE A 150 15.31 0.65 20.79
C ILE A 150 16.68 0.56 20.10
N LEU A 151 16.72 0.03 18.87
CA LEU A 151 17.98 -0.11 18.13
C LEU A 151 18.61 1.23 17.77
N ARG A 152 17.79 2.26 17.48
CA ARG A 152 18.29 3.63 17.24
C ARG A 152 18.90 4.24 18.50
N LYS A 153 18.22 4.11 19.65
CA LYS A 153 18.74 4.59 20.94
C LYS A 153 20.09 3.95 21.29
N LYS A 154 20.22 2.63 21.12
CA LYS A 154 21.48 1.90 21.36
C LYS A 154 22.62 2.42 20.48
N LYS A 155 22.36 2.67 19.19
CA LYS A 155 23.36 3.21 18.26
C LYS A 155 23.83 4.62 18.64
N THR A 156 22.93 5.47 19.13
CA THR A 156 23.29 6.82 19.60
C THR A 156 24.17 6.75 20.84
N MET A 157 23.85 5.88 21.81
CA MET A 157 24.66 5.72 23.03
C MET A 157 26.04 5.11 22.78
N SER A 158 26.21 4.29 21.74
CA SER A 158 27.52 3.71 21.41
C SER A 158 28.47 4.66 20.65
N ILE A 159 27.98 5.83 20.22
CA ILE A 159 28.76 6.85 19.48
C ILE A 159 29.19 8.00 20.41
N LEU A 160 28.55 8.12 21.58
CA LEU A 160 28.91 9.04 22.66
C LEU A 160 29.93 8.39 23.58
#